data_AF-A0A968F1H5-F1
#
_entry.id   AF-A0A968F1H5-F1
#
_cell.length_a   1.000
_cell.length_b   1.000
_cell.length_c   1.000
_cell.angle_alpha   90.00
_cell.angle_beta   90.00
_cell.angle_gamma   90.00
#
_symmetry.space_group_name_H-M   'P 1'
#
loop_
_entity.id
_entity.type
_entity.pdbx_description
1 polymer ?
#
loop_
_entity_poly.entity_id
_entity_poly.type
_entity_poly.pdbx_seq_one_letter_code
_entity_poly.pdbx_strand_id
1 'polypeptide(L)' 'VKGILVDSSIILDVFEDDPEWADWSLTQLEKWADIQPLYINQIIYAEVSIGFQRIETLEEALAGCGFRMIQ' A
#
# COMPACT_ATOMS: atom_id res chain seq x y z
N VAL A 1 -3.64 -8.09 16.24
CA VAL A 1 -2.73 -8.75 15.26
C VAL A 1 -1.37 -8.07 15.33
N LYS A 2 -0.28 -8.80 15.09
CA LYS A 2 1.07 -8.22 14.94
C LYS A 2 1.38 -8.08 13.44
N GLY A 3 1.95 -6.96 13.06
CA GLY A 3 2.45 -6.67 11.73
C GLY A 3 2.73 -5.18 11.57
N ILE A 4 3.00 -4.78 10.34
CA ILE A 4 3.40 -3.41 10.01
C ILE A 4 2.20 -2.72 9.37
N LEU A 5 1.80 -1.58 9.92
CA LEU A 5 0.84 -0.70 9.27
C LEU A 5 1.58 0.15 8.26
N VAL A 6 1.14 0.10 7.00
CA VAL A 6 1.71 0.87 5.89
C VAL A 6 0.84 2.09 5.66
N ASP A 7 1.47 3.26 5.62
CA ASP A 7 0.79 4.53 5.40
C ASP A 7 0.45 4.74 3.92
N SER A 8 -0.51 5.61 3.62
CA SER A 8 -0.92 5.91 2.24
C SER A 8 0.19 6.53 1.42
N SER A 9 1.06 7.37 2.03
CA SER A 9 2.23 7.97 1.37
C SER A 9 3.08 6.91 0.65
N ILE A 10 3.50 5.87 1.37
CA ILE A 10 4.32 4.77 0.82
C ILE A 10 3.63 4.06 -0.35
N ILE A 11 2.31 3.91 -0.30
CA ILE A 11 1.54 3.23 -1.34
C ILE A 11 1.40 4.13 -2.57
N LEU A 12 1.10 5.41 -2.35
CA LEU A 12 0.93 6.40 -3.40
C LEU A 12 2.24 6.67 -4.13
N ASP A 13 3.37 6.74 -3.43
CA ASP A 13 4.70 6.88 -4.06
C ASP A 13 4.94 5.81 -5.14
N VAL A 14 4.53 4.57 -4.86
CA VAL A 14 4.69 3.44 -5.79
C VAL A 14 3.65 3.45 -6.90
N PHE A 15 2.39 3.80 -6.59
CA PHE A 15 1.32 3.81 -7.58
C PHE A 15 1.41 4.98 -8.56
N GLU A 16 1.95 6.11 -8.11
CA GLU A 16 2.13 7.31 -8.92
C GLU A 16 3.51 7.38 -9.60
N ASP A 17 4.38 6.39 -9.37
CA ASP A 17 5.76 6.36 -9.87
C ASP A 17 6.52 7.64 -9.47
N ASP A 18 6.44 8.01 -8.19
CA ASP A 18 7.09 9.21 -7.67
C ASP A 18 8.61 9.13 -7.90
N PRO A 19 9.21 10.10 -8.62
CA PRO A 19 10.61 10.01 -9.04
C PRO A 19 11.62 10.12 -7.88
N GLU A 20 11.20 10.63 -6.72
CA GLU A 20 12.05 10.75 -5.54
C GLU A 20 11.85 9.57 -4.58
N TRP A 21 10.63 9.04 -4.48
CA TRP A 21 10.24 8.12 -3.40
C TRP A 21 9.85 6.71 -3.83
N ALA A 22 9.47 6.49 -5.08
CA ALA A 22 8.95 5.18 -5.53
C ALA A 22 9.95 4.04 -5.24
N ASP A 23 11.21 4.19 -5.64
CA ASP A 23 12.26 3.18 -5.43
C ASP A 23 12.49 2.89 -3.94
N TRP A 24 12.48 3.94 -3.11
CA TRP A 24 12.69 3.81 -1.67
C TRP A 24 11.50 3.11 -0.99
N SER A 25 10.28 3.54 -1.33
CA SER A 25 9.03 2.98 -0.82
C SER A 25 8.88 1.51 -1.22
N LEU A 26 9.17 1.17 -2.48
CA LEU A 26 9.19 -0.22 -2.95
C LEU A 26 10.21 -1.06 -2.17
N THR A 27 11.43 -0.55 -1.97
CA THR A 27 12.46 -1.25 -1.20
C THR A 27 12.02 -1.51 0.25
N GLN A 28 11.31 -0.56 0.88
CA GLN A 28 10.77 -0.78 2.23
C GLN A 28 9.67 -1.85 2.22
N LEU A 29 8.76 -1.79 1.25
CA LEU A 29 7.67 -2.76 1.14
C LEU A 29 8.22 -4.18 0.95
N GLU A 30 9.17 -4.39 0.03
CA GLU A 30 9.82 -5.69 -0.19
C GLU A 30 10.50 -6.20 1.08
N LYS A 31 11.33 -5.35 1.72
CA LYS A 31 12.06 -5.71 2.93
C LYS A 31 11.13 -6.16 4.08
N TRP A 32 10.02 -5.46 4.26
CA TRP A 32 9.13 -5.71 5.40
C TRP A 32 8.10 -6.79 5.11
N ALA A 33 7.69 -6.97 3.85
CA ALA A 33 6.80 -8.05 3.42
C ALA A 33 7.38 -9.44 3.72
N ASP A 34 8.70 -9.60 3.62
CA ASP A 34 9.40 -10.85 3.96
C ASP A 34 9.40 -11.17 5.46
N ILE A 35 9.23 -10.17 6.31
CA ILE A 35 9.40 -10.29 7.77
C ILE A 35 8.05 -10.39 8.46
N GLN A 36 7.07 -9.56 8.08
CA GLN A 36 5.75 -9.51 8.68
C GLN A 36 4.65 -9.14 7.67
N PRO A 37 3.39 -9.54 7.92
CA PRO A 37 2.27 -9.08 7.11
C PRO A 37 2.16 -7.55 7.13
N LEU A 38 1.96 -6.99 5.94
CA LEU A 38 1.69 -5.57 5.75
C LEU A 38 0.18 -5.33 5.83
N TYR A 39 -0.20 -4.35 6.64
CA TYR A 39 -1.59 -3.99 6.88
C TYR A 39 -1.88 -2.57 6.43
N ILE A 40 -3.12 -2.34 6.01
CA ILE A 40 -3.70 -1.01 5.81
C ILE A 40 -5.03 -0.95 6.56
N ASN A 41 -5.43 0.25 6.99
CA ASN A 41 -6.74 0.45 7.63
C ASN A 41 -7.72 1.15 6.66
N GLN A 42 -8.95 1.39 7.12
CA GLN A 42 -10.00 2.02 6.31
C GLN A 42 -9.69 3.47 5.91
N ILE A 43 -8.91 4.20 6.71
CA ILE A 43 -8.53 5.58 6.40
C ILE A 43 -7.50 5.59 5.26
N ILE A 44 -6.45 4.77 5.38
CA ILE A 44 -5.43 4.59 4.34
C ILE A 44 -6.06 4.10 3.04
N TYR A 45 -6.96 3.12 3.12
CA TYR A 45 -7.73 2.65 1.97
C TYR A 45 -8.49 3.79 1.27
N ALA A 46 -9.19 4.62 2.05
CA ALA A 46 -9.95 5.74 1.50
C ALA A 46 -9.04 6.78 0.81
N GLU A 47 -7.88 7.07 1.37
CA GLU A 47 -6.90 7.99 0.77
C GLU A 47 -6.38 7.46 -0.57
N VAL A 48 -5.95 6.19 -0.61
CA VAL A 48 -5.46 5.55 -1.84
C VAL A 48 -6.58 5.44 -2.89
N SER A 49 -7.83 5.25 -2.46
CA SER A 49 -8.97 5.09 -3.38
C SER A 49 -9.21 6.30 -4.29
N ILE A 50 -8.78 7.50 -3.90
CA ILE A 50 -8.96 8.73 -4.67
C ILE A 50 -8.23 8.65 -6.03
N GLY A 51 -7.12 7.90 -6.11
CA GLY A 51 -6.36 7.69 -7.34
C GLY A 51 -7.02 6.74 -8.35
N PHE A 52 -8.11 6.06 -7.97
CA PHE A 52 -8.74 5.03 -8.78
C PHE A 52 -10.15 5.43 -9.21
N GLN A 53 -10.46 5.25 -10.50
CA GLN A 53 -11.82 5.49 -11.02
C GLN A 53 -12.80 4.38 -10.64
N ARG A 54 -12.29 3.22 -10.26
CA ARG A 54 -13.05 1.99 -10.03
C ARG A 54 -12.51 1.26 -8.82
N ILE A 55 -13.42 0.79 -7.97
CA ILE A 55 -13.07 0.01 -6.78
C ILE A 55 -12.36 -1.29 -7.17
N GLU A 56 -12.74 -1.92 -8.28
CA GLU A 56 -12.13 -3.18 -8.71
C GLU A 56 -10.64 -3.00 -9.03
N THR A 57 -10.26 -1.89 -9.66
CA THR A 57 -8.86 -1.59 -9.99
C THR A 57 -8.04 -1.30 -8.73
N LEU A 58 -8.63 -0.63 -7.74
CA LEU A 58 -7.99 -0.42 -6.44
C LEU A 58 -7.74 -1.75 -5.72
N GLU A 59 -8.77 -2.59 -5.63
CA GLU A 59 -8.69 -3.90 -4.96
C GLU A 59 -7.66 -4.81 -5.65
N GLU A 60 -7.62 -4.82 -6.98
CA GLU A 60 -6.61 -5.56 -7.76
C GLU A 60 -5.19 -5.06 -7.46
N ALA A 61 -4.99 -3.74 -7.40
CA ALA A 61 -3.68 -3.16 -7.09
C ALA A 61 -3.23 -3.50 -5.65
N LEU A 62 -4.11 -3.31 -4.66
CA LEU A 62 -3.80 -3.61 -3.26
C LEU A 62 -3.56 -5.11 -3.03
N ALA A 63 -4.32 -5.98 -3.70
CA ALA A 63 -4.13 -7.43 -3.66
C ALA A 63 -2.79 -7.84 -4.31
N GLY A 64 -2.40 -7.18 -5.41
CA GLY A 64 -1.10 -7.37 -6.05
C GLY A 64 0.09 -7.04 -5.13
N CYS A 65 -0.07 -6.05 -4.26
CA CYS A 65 0.91 -5.68 -3.25
C CYS A 65 0.89 -6.58 -1.98
N GLY A 66 -0.09 -7.47 -1.85
CA GLY A 66 -0.21 -8.37 -0.70
C GLY A 66 -0.69 -7.71 0.60
N PHE A 67 -1.27 -6.52 0.53
CA PHE A 67 -1.80 -5.81 1.70
C PHE A 67 -3.00 -6.53 2.32
N ARG A 68 -3.15 -6.40 3.64
CA ARG A 68 -4.29 -6.92 4.39
C ARG A 68 -5.02 -5.81 5.11
N MET A 69 -6.34 -5.82 5.06
CA MET A 69 -7.15 -4.88 5.83
C MET A 69 -7.08 -5.22 7.33
N ILE A 70 -6.85 -4.21 8.15
CA ILE A 70 -7.01 -4.27 9.61
C ILE A 70 -8.12 -3.32 10.05
N GLN A 71 -8.98 -3.78 10.97
CA GLN A 71 -10.01 -2.96 11.62
C GLN A 71 -9.43 -2.15 12.77
#